data_AF-A0AAD7Q678-F1
#
_entry.id   AF-A0AAD7Q678-F1
#
_cell.length_a   1.000
_cell.length_b   1.000
_cell.length_c   1.000
_cell.angle_alpha   90.00
_cell.angle_beta   90.00
_cell.angle_gamma   90.00
#
_symmetry.space_group_name_H-M   'P 1'
#
loop_
_entity.id
_entity.type
_entity.pdbx_description
1 polymer ?
#
loop_
_entity_poly.entity_id
_entity_poly.type
_entity_poly.pdbx_seq_one_letter_code
_entity_poly.pdbx_strand_id
1 'polypeptide(L)'
;MLRLPLLYSPPSGKLCHFCTTDMNSILQRYRHWCYTSQVNNGVEHESDSETLYHEVLTLRAKYESLQLLERHLLGEDIEPLNMKELEILENKLDRSLSQIRERKTQKLFEQMKELWIKGHKLAEINRQLTSELGEGDECNRGH
;
A
#
# COMPACT_ATOMS: atom_id res chain seq x y z
N MET A 1 -16.11 -7.05 -20.37
CA MET A 1 -15.89 -5.84 -21.20
C MET A 1 -17.07 -5.69 -22.16
N LEU A 2 -18.02 -4.80 -21.86
CA LEU A 2 -19.17 -4.52 -22.71
C LEU A 2 -18.74 -3.56 -23.83
N ARG A 3 -18.83 -3.99 -25.10
CA ARG A 3 -18.78 -3.06 -26.25
C ARG A 3 -20.19 -2.56 -26.52
N LEU A 4 -20.49 -1.36 -26.03
CA LEU A 4 -21.61 -0.56 -26.54
C LEU A 4 -21.37 -0.29 -28.04
N PRO A 5 -22.40 -0.31 -28.90
CA PRO A 5 -22.25 0.10 -30.28
C PRO A 5 -21.84 1.57 -30.29
N LEU A 6 -20.64 1.84 -30.78
CA LEU A 6 -20.15 3.20 -31.02
C LEU A 6 -21.13 3.87 -31.97
N LEU A 7 -21.77 4.95 -31.51
CA LEU A 7 -22.43 5.91 -32.39
C LEU A 7 -21.33 6.67 -33.15
N TYR A 8 -20.76 6.04 -34.18
CA TYR A 8 -19.89 6.72 -35.14
C TYR A 8 -20.80 7.42 -36.15
N SER A 9 -20.79 8.75 -36.15
CA SER A 9 -21.47 9.55 -37.17
C SER A 9 -20.49 9.81 -38.33
N PRO A 10 -20.63 9.17 -39.49
CA PRO A 10 -19.79 9.47 -40.64
C PRO A 10 -20.14 10.86 -41.23
N PRO A 11 -19.18 11.60 -41.81
CA PRO A 11 -19.37 13.01 -42.19
C PRO A 11 -20.25 13.22 -43.45
N SER A 12 -20.82 12.17 -44.03
CA SER A 12 -21.46 12.20 -45.36
C SER A 12 -22.99 12.12 -45.35
N GLY A 13 -23.64 12.40 -44.21
CA GLY A 13 -25.05 12.82 -44.18
C GLY A 13 -26.08 11.83 -44.74
N LYS A 14 -25.78 10.53 -44.81
CA LYS A 14 -26.74 9.50 -45.20
C LYS A 14 -27.00 8.59 -44.01
N LEU A 15 -28.20 8.71 -43.45
CA LEU A 15 -28.72 7.89 -42.37
C LEU A 15 -28.82 6.43 -42.87
N CYS A 16 -27.87 5.57 -42.49
CA CYS A 16 -27.99 4.14 -42.77
C CYS A 16 -29.09 3.55 -41.86
N HIS A 17 -30.29 3.34 -42.41
CA HIS A 17 -31.30 2.48 -41.79
C HIS A 17 -30.81 1.02 -41.81
N PHE A 18 -30.05 0.63 -40.80
CA PHE A 18 -29.81 -0.77 -40.44
C PHE A 18 -30.56 -1.17 -39.16
N CYS A 19 -31.65 -0.46 -38.83
CA CYS A 19 -32.56 -0.83 -37.75
C CYS A 19 -33.82 -1.50 -38.32
N THR A 20 -33.66 -2.64 -38.99
CA THR A 20 -34.79 -3.50 -39.42
C THR A 20 -35.15 -4.54 -38.37
N THR A 21 -34.71 -4.36 -37.13
CA THR A 21 -35.12 -5.19 -36.01
C THR A 21 -35.69 -4.26 -34.96
N ASP A 22 -36.99 -4.39 -34.71
CA ASP A 22 -37.71 -3.66 -33.67
C ASP A 22 -36.88 -3.65 -32.39
N MET A 23 -36.44 -2.48 -31.94
CA MET A 23 -35.74 -2.34 -30.66
C MET A 23 -36.53 -2.99 -29.52
N ASN A 24 -37.85 -2.94 -29.60
CA ASN A 24 -38.75 -3.65 -28.69
C ASN A 24 -38.56 -5.16 -28.70
N SER A 25 -38.34 -5.78 -29.88
CA SER A 25 -38.08 -7.21 -30.00
C SER A 25 -36.70 -7.59 -29.45
N ILE A 26 -35.70 -6.73 -29.61
CA ILE A 26 -34.36 -6.91 -29.04
C ILE A 26 -34.43 -6.79 -27.51
N LEU A 27 -35.14 -5.78 -27.00
CA LEU A 27 -35.36 -5.57 -25.57
C LEU A 27 -36.17 -6.71 -24.94
N GLN A 28 -37.22 -7.20 -25.61
CA GLN A 28 -37.98 -8.36 -25.15
C GLN A 28 -37.12 -9.62 -25.11
N ARG A 29 -36.29 -9.86 -26.14
CA ARG A 29 -35.41 -11.03 -26.18
C ARG A 29 -34.34 -10.96 -25.10
N TYR A 30 -33.77 -9.79 -24.86
CA TYR A 30 -32.83 -9.54 -23.76
C TYR A 30 -33.50 -9.79 -22.40
N ARG A 31 -34.67 -9.19 -22.16
CA ARG A 31 -35.46 -9.41 -20.94
C ARG A 31 -35.81 -10.88 -20.75
N HIS A 32 -36.25 -11.56 -21.80
CA HIS A 32 -36.59 -12.97 -21.78
C HIS A 32 -35.36 -13.81 -21.43
N TRP A 33 -34.20 -13.53 -22.03
CA TRP A 33 -32.95 -14.24 -21.76
C TRP A 33 -32.44 -14.01 -20.32
N CYS A 34 -32.55 -12.78 -19.80
CA CYS A 34 -32.25 -12.49 -18.40
C CYS A 34 -33.21 -13.22 -17.45
N TYR A 35 -34.50 -13.30 -17.78
CA TYR A 35 -35.49 -14.02 -16.97
C TYR A 35 -35.27 -15.54 -17.01
N THR A 36 -35.01 -16.13 -18.18
CA THR A 36 -34.76 -17.57 -18.30
C THR A 36 -33.40 -17.98 -17.73
N SER A 37 -32.40 -17.10 -17.78
CA SER A 37 -31.11 -17.29 -17.11
C SER A 37 -31.24 -17.28 -15.59
N GLN A 38 -32.06 -16.38 -15.03
CA GLN A 38 -32.44 -16.38 -13.60
C GLN A 38 -33.28 -17.60 -13.22
N VAL A 39 -34.18 -18.10 -14.07
CA VAL A 39 -34.97 -19.30 -13.71
C VAL A 39 -34.13 -20.58 -13.70
N ASN A 40 -33.07 -20.65 -14.53
CA ASN A 40 -32.20 -21.84 -14.62
C ASN A 40 -30.98 -21.82 -13.67
N ASN A 41 -30.55 -20.65 -13.16
CA ASN A 41 -29.37 -20.51 -12.28
C ASN A 41 -29.58 -19.54 -11.09
N GLY A 42 -30.79 -18.99 -10.90
CA GLY A 42 -30.99 -17.76 -10.13
C GLY A 42 -30.91 -17.89 -8.62
N VAL A 43 -31.11 -19.06 -8.04
CA VAL A 43 -31.00 -19.17 -6.57
C VAL A 43 -29.55 -19.10 -6.11
N GLU A 44 -28.62 -19.72 -6.84
CA GLU A 44 -27.19 -19.70 -6.49
C GLU A 44 -26.52 -18.40 -6.97
N HIS A 45 -26.80 -17.94 -8.20
CA HIS A 45 -26.08 -16.79 -8.78
C HIS A 45 -26.56 -15.42 -8.26
N GLU A 46 -27.83 -15.31 -7.81
CA GLU A 46 -28.37 -14.09 -7.19
C GLU A 46 -27.91 -13.99 -5.72
N SER A 47 -27.86 -15.12 -5.00
CA SER A 47 -27.24 -15.25 -3.67
C SER A 47 -25.73 -14.90 -3.72
N ASP A 48 -24.99 -15.43 -4.68
CA ASP A 48 -23.56 -15.13 -4.84
C ASP A 48 -23.31 -13.66 -5.21
N SER A 49 -24.18 -13.06 -6.03
CA SER A 49 -24.08 -11.64 -6.35
C SER A 49 -24.42 -10.74 -5.16
N GLU A 50 -25.41 -11.10 -4.34
CA GLU A 50 -25.82 -10.35 -3.15
C GLU A 50 -24.77 -10.47 -2.04
N THR A 51 -24.20 -11.65 -1.84
CA THR A 51 -23.10 -11.88 -0.88
C THR A 51 -21.84 -11.10 -1.28
N LEU A 52 -21.44 -11.14 -2.55
CA LEU A 52 -20.31 -10.33 -3.05
C LEU A 52 -20.56 -8.83 -2.87
N TYR A 53 -21.79 -8.37 -3.13
CA TYR A 53 -22.16 -6.98 -2.90
C TYR A 53 -22.04 -6.59 -1.41
N HIS A 54 -22.53 -7.44 -0.51
CA HIS A 54 -22.40 -7.23 0.92
C HIS A 54 -20.94 -7.23 1.40
N GLU A 55 -20.11 -8.11 0.84
CA GLU A 55 -18.67 -8.15 1.11
C GLU A 55 -17.99 -6.86 0.67
N VAL A 56 -18.30 -6.35 -0.52
CA VAL A 56 -17.79 -5.07 -1.04
C VAL A 56 -18.18 -3.91 -0.13
N LEU A 57 -19.44 -3.86 0.34
CA LEU A 57 -19.88 -2.83 1.29
C LEU A 57 -19.12 -2.92 2.62
N THR A 58 -18.91 -4.13 3.12
CA THR A 58 -18.15 -4.36 4.35
C THR A 58 -16.70 -3.92 4.20
N LEU A 59 -16.06 -4.24 3.07
CA LEU A 59 -14.70 -3.82 2.76
C LEU A 59 -14.60 -2.30 2.64
N ARG A 60 -15.57 -1.66 2.00
CA ARG A 60 -15.64 -0.20 1.90
C ARG A 60 -15.74 0.45 3.28
N ALA A 61 -16.62 -0.03 4.16
CA ALA A 61 -16.75 0.50 5.51
C ALA A 61 -15.45 0.35 6.33
N LYS A 62 -14.76 -0.79 6.20
CA LYS A 62 -13.43 -0.99 6.83
C LYS A 62 -12.40 -0.01 6.29
N TYR A 63 -12.38 0.22 4.98
CA TYR A 63 -11.47 1.16 4.35
C TYR A 63 -11.71 2.59 4.83
N GLU A 64 -12.97 3.05 4.86
CA GLU A 64 -13.33 4.38 5.36
C GLU A 64 -12.95 4.54 6.84
N SER A 65 -13.16 3.53 7.66
CA SER A 65 -12.73 3.52 9.07
C SER A 65 -11.21 3.63 9.22
N LEU A 66 -10.45 2.93 8.36
CA LEU A 66 -8.99 3.00 8.34
C LEU A 66 -8.48 4.38 7.90
N GLN A 67 -9.08 4.97 6.87
CA GLN A 67 -8.74 6.32 6.42
C GLN A 67 -9.03 7.36 7.50
N LEU A 68 -10.17 7.25 8.19
CA LEU A 68 -10.50 8.13 9.29
C LEU A 68 -9.47 8.00 10.43
N LEU A 69 -9.09 6.77 10.77
CA LEU A 69 -8.06 6.53 11.78
C LEU A 69 -6.69 7.12 11.37
N GLU A 70 -6.31 7.01 10.10
CA GLU A 70 -5.08 7.64 9.58
C GLU A 70 -5.11 9.15 9.79
N ARG A 71 -6.22 9.80 9.44
CA ARG A 71 -6.41 11.25 9.65
C ARG A 71 -6.32 11.62 11.12
N HIS A 72 -6.97 10.86 12.02
CA HIS A 72 -6.83 11.06 13.46
C HIS A 72 -5.37 10.92 13.93
N LEU A 73 -4.64 9.91 13.44
CA LEU A 73 -3.22 9.72 13.78
C LEU A 73 -2.34 10.87 13.28
N LEU A 74 -2.74 11.55 12.21
CA LEU A 74 -2.10 12.75 11.67
C LEU A 74 -2.53 14.05 12.39
N GLY A 75 -3.45 13.97 13.35
CA GLY A 75 -3.99 15.14 14.05
C GLY A 75 -5.08 15.88 13.26
N GLU A 76 -5.64 15.26 12.23
CA GLU A 76 -6.77 15.77 11.46
C GLU A 76 -8.10 15.19 11.98
N ASP A 77 -9.22 15.87 11.69
CA ASP A 77 -10.58 15.44 12.06
C ASP A 77 -10.71 15.04 13.55
N ILE A 78 -10.04 15.77 14.45
CA ILE A 78 -10.01 15.47 15.89
C ILE A 78 -11.25 15.99 16.63
N GLU A 79 -11.93 16.99 16.07
CA GLU A 79 -13.11 17.65 16.65
C GLU A 79 -14.21 16.68 17.14
N PRO A 80 -14.52 15.56 16.43
CA PRO A 80 -15.54 14.61 16.87
C PRO A 80 -15.12 13.72 18.05
N LEU A 81 -13.83 13.65 18.40
CA LEU A 81 -13.35 12.77 19.47
C LEU A 81 -13.64 13.38 20.84
N ASN A 82 -14.09 12.55 21.76
CA ASN A 82 -14.20 12.95 23.16
C ASN A 82 -12.84 12.85 23.88
N MET A 83 -12.76 13.41 25.10
CA MET A 83 -11.52 13.46 25.89
C MET A 83 -10.89 12.08 26.12
N LYS A 84 -11.70 11.04 26.35
CA LYS A 84 -11.21 9.68 26.59
C LYS A 84 -10.63 9.06 25.32
N GLU A 85 -11.28 9.27 24.19
CA GLU A 85 -10.79 8.81 22.88
C GLU A 85 -9.48 9.51 22.50
N LEU A 86 -9.39 10.81 22.79
CA LEU A 86 -8.17 11.59 22.56
C LEU A 86 -7.00 11.10 23.43
N GLU A 87 -7.25 10.81 24.71
CA GLU A 87 -6.25 10.23 25.61
C GLU A 87 -5.75 8.86 25.11
N ILE A 88 -6.64 8.01 24.60
CA ILE A 88 -6.26 6.71 24.02
C ILE A 88 -5.38 6.91 22.78
N LEU A 89 -5.75 7.85 21.91
CA LEU A 89 -5.01 8.17 20.69
C LEU A 89 -3.61 8.70 21.01
N GLU A 90 -3.50 9.64 21.94
CA GLU A 90 -2.23 10.20 22.42
C GLU A 90 -1.33 9.12 23.02
N ASN A 91 -1.86 8.29 23.92
CA ASN A 91 -1.12 7.17 24.51
C ASN A 91 -0.62 6.18 23.45
N LYS A 92 -1.40 5.92 22.39
CA LYS A 92 -0.99 5.04 21.30
C LYS A 92 0.17 5.67 20.52
N LEU A 93 0.09 6.95 20.19
CA LEU A 93 1.13 7.68 19.49
C LEU A 93 2.43 7.73 20.30
N ASP A 94 2.35 8.07 21.59
CA ASP A 94 3.51 8.16 22.47
C ASP A 94 4.25 6.82 22.61
N ARG A 95 3.50 5.72 22.79
CA ARG A 95 4.07 4.36 22.84
C ARG A 95 4.76 4.00 21.52
N SER A 96 4.12 4.25 20.38
CA SER A 96 4.71 3.95 19.07
C SER A 96 5.96 4.80 18.80
N LEU A 97 5.94 6.10 19.15
CA LEU A 97 7.09 6.98 19.02
C LEU A 97 8.25 6.54 19.92
N SER A 98 7.96 6.16 21.16
CA SER A 98 8.95 5.65 22.10
C SER A 98 9.64 4.39 21.56
N GLN A 99 8.87 3.43 21.03
CA GLN A 99 9.43 2.22 20.40
C GLN A 99 10.29 2.55 19.16
N ILE A 100 9.87 3.50 18.33
CA ILE A 100 10.65 3.94 17.17
C ILE A 100 11.98 4.56 17.63
N ARG A 101 11.96 5.43 18.64
CA ARG A 101 13.15 6.08 19.20
C ARG A 101 14.10 5.07 19.81
N GLU A 102 13.58 4.09 20.55
CA GLU A 102 14.35 2.99 21.13
C GLU A 102 15.08 2.20 20.04
N ARG A 103 14.36 1.74 19.01
CA ARG A 103 14.95 0.99 17.88
C ARG A 103 16.02 1.80 17.14
N LYS A 104 15.77 3.09 16.90
CA LYS A 104 16.75 3.99 16.27
C LYS A 104 18.02 4.11 17.13
N THR A 105 17.84 4.30 18.43
CA THR A 105 18.93 4.39 19.39
C THR A 105 19.74 3.11 19.45
N GLN A 106 19.08 1.95 19.52
CA GLN A 106 19.74 0.64 19.51
C GLN A 106 20.59 0.44 18.25
N LYS A 107 20.04 0.77 17.07
CA LYS A 107 20.78 0.70 15.81
C LYS A 107 21.99 1.63 15.78
N LEU A 108 21.85 2.84 16.30
CA LEU A 108 22.98 3.79 16.38
C LEU A 108 24.09 3.28 17.30
N PHE A 109 23.73 2.68 18.45
CA PHE A 109 24.71 2.05 19.35
C PHE A 109 25.45 0.88 18.70
N GLU A 110 24.74 0.07 17.92
CA GLU A 110 25.35 -1.04 17.18
C GLU A 110 26.38 -0.53 16.15
N GLN A 111 26.02 0.50 15.38
CA GLN A 111 26.94 1.15 14.43
C GLN A 111 28.14 1.79 15.12
N MET A 112 27.91 2.48 16.25
CA MET A 112 28.98 3.09 17.05
C MET A 112 29.97 2.02 17.54
N LYS A 113 29.47 0.90 18.06
CA LYS A 113 30.29 -0.22 18.52
C LYS A 113 31.11 -0.82 17.38
N GLU A 114 30.49 -1.03 16.22
CA GLU A 114 31.18 -1.56 15.04
C GLU A 114 32.33 -0.65 14.60
N LEU A 115 32.08 0.66 14.52
CA LEU A 115 33.09 1.66 14.16
C LEU A 115 34.22 1.73 15.20
N TRP A 116 33.88 1.66 16.49
CA TRP A 116 34.87 1.67 17.56
C TRP A 116 35.83 0.47 17.45
N ILE A 117 35.30 -0.74 17.22
CA ILE A 117 36.10 -1.96 17.02
C ILE A 117 36.99 -1.82 15.78
N LYS A 118 36.44 -1.33 14.67
CA LYS A 118 37.21 -1.10 13.42
C LYS A 118 38.34 -0.09 13.64
N GLY A 119 38.06 1.02 14.33
CA GLY A 119 39.04 2.04 14.67
C GLY A 119 40.19 1.47 15.50
N HIS A 120 39.88 0.69 16.54
CA HIS A 120 40.90 0.06 17.36
C HIS A 120 41.74 -0.95 16.58
N LYS A 121 41.12 -1.75 15.70
CA LYS A 121 41.85 -2.70 14.85
C LYS A 121 42.79 -1.99 13.89
N LEU A 122 42.35 -0.89 13.26
CA LEU A 122 43.19 -0.09 12.37
C LEU A 122 44.34 0.58 13.12
N ALA A 123 44.08 1.09 14.32
CA ALA A 123 45.14 1.68 15.16
C ALA A 123 46.21 0.63 15.52
N GLU A 124 45.80 -0.60 15.85
CA GLU A 124 46.73 -1.70 16.15
C GLU A 124 47.56 -2.10 14.92
N ILE A 125 46.92 -2.27 13.76
CA ILE A 125 47.63 -2.59 12.51
C ILE A 125 48.61 -1.48 12.13
N ASN A 126 48.19 -0.21 12.22
CA ASN A 126 49.06 0.92 11.93
C ASN A 126 50.27 0.94 12.86
N ARG A 127 50.08 0.67 14.16
CA ARG A 127 51.18 0.58 15.14
C ARG A 127 52.20 -0.51 14.77
N GLN A 128 51.71 -1.69 14.37
CA GLN A 128 52.56 -2.80 13.94
C GLN A 128 53.37 -2.43 12.69
N LEU A 129 52.71 -1.89 11.66
CA LEU A 129 53.37 -1.44 10.43
C LEU A 129 54.41 -0.35 10.71
N THR A 130 54.14 0.60 11.61
CA THR A 130 55.13 1.63 11.98
C THR A 130 56.34 1.06 12.71
N SER A 131 56.18 -0.01 13.50
CA SER A 131 57.31 -0.71 14.13
C SER A 131 58.18 -1.39 13.08
N GLU A 132 57.56 -2.14 12.16
CA GLU A 132 58.28 -2.84 11.09
C GLU A 132 59.05 -1.87 10.16
N LEU A 133 58.45 -0.72 9.83
CA LEU A 133 59.12 0.31 9.03
C LEU A 133 60.27 0.97 9.79
N GLY A 134 60.12 1.23 11.10
CA GLY A 134 61.19 1.77 11.93
C GLY A 134 62.39 0.83 12.07
N GLU A 135 62.13 -0.48 12.17
CA GLU A 135 63.17 -1.52 12.24
C GLU A 135 63.94 -1.68 10.92
N GLY A 136 63.31 -1.43 9.76
CA GLY A 136 63.97 -1.44 8.45
C GLY A 136 64.95 -0.28 8.23
N ASP A 137 64.67 0.89 8.80
CA ASP A 137 65.49 2.11 8.67
C ASP A 137 66.73 2.14 9.58
N GLU A 138 66.76 1.31 10.64
CA GLU A 138 67.95 1.11 11.47
C GLU A 138 68.93 0.11 10.83
N CYS A 139 68.43 -0.93 10.17
CA CYS A 139 69.26 -1.90 9.44
C CYS A 139 69.97 -1.27 8.21
N ASN A 140 69.32 -0.30 7.55
CA ASN A 140 69.85 0.35 6.35
C ASN A 140 70.83 1.51 6.63
N ARG A 141 70.99 1.93 7.90
CA ARG A 141 71.93 2.98 8.33
C ARG A 141 73.28 2.45 8.78
N GLY A 142 73.44 1.13 8.86
CA GLY A 142 74.65 0.44 9.29
C GLY A 142 75.54 -0.11 8.16
N HIS A 143 75.37 0.34 6.92
CA HIS A 143 76.22 -0.03 5.77
C HIS A 143 76.87 1.20 5.14
#